data_AF-K0VEB6-F1
#
_entry.id   AF-K0VEB6-F1
#
_cell.length_a   1.000
_cell.length_b   1.000
_cell.length_c   1.000
_cell.angle_alpha   90.00
_cell.angle_beta   90.00
_cell.angle_gamma   90.00
#
_symmetry.space_group_name_H-M   'P 1'
#
loop_
_entity.id
_entity.type
_entity.pdbx_description
1 polymer ?
#
loop_
_entity_poly.entity_id
_entity_poly.type
_entity_poly.pdbx_seq_one_letter_code
_entity_poly.pdbx_strand_id
1 'polypeptide(L)'
;PVLENIYGAQLEPTIDRTYQILNRRRELPPPPRELQNQELKIEYISILAQAQKAVATGSIERGFAFLGQVSAVKPEVLDKVDADEAVDLYFDYLGVPPSVVVPDDEVAQLRDARAQKQQMAENAEMAAKMAPAAKSGADAAAVLASAGENPNGAALLQQLGLG
;
A
#
# COMPACT_ATOMS: atom_id res chain seq x y z
N PRO A 1 9.00 -17.33 -27.66
CA PRO A 1 8.05 -18.46 -27.82
C PRO A 1 8.67 -19.83 -28.22
N VAL A 2 10.00 -20.02 -28.19
CA VAL A 2 10.63 -21.36 -28.38
C VAL A 2 10.93 -22.03 -27.03
N LEU A 3 11.20 -21.22 -26.00
CA LEU A 3 11.58 -21.71 -24.68
C LEU A 3 10.39 -22.32 -23.92
N GLU A 4 9.23 -21.67 -23.90
CA GLU A 4 7.99 -22.22 -23.30
C GLU A 4 7.61 -23.59 -23.87
N ASN A 5 7.84 -23.81 -25.17
CA ASN A 5 7.52 -25.05 -25.85
C ASN A 5 8.50 -26.18 -25.47
N ILE A 6 9.78 -25.87 -25.23
CA ILE A 6 10.76 -26.86 -24.72
C ILE A 6 10.43 -27.24 -23.26
N TYR A 7 9.99 -26.28 -22.44
CA TYR A 7 9.62 -26.54 -21.04
C TYR A 7 8.38 -27.41 -20.91
N GLY A 8 7.27 -27.03 -21.56
CA GLY A 8 6.01 -27.79 -21.49
C GLY A 8 6.06 -29.10 -22.29
N ALA A 9 6.57 -29.10 -23.51
CA ALA A 9 6.43 -30.27 -24.39
C ALA A 9 7.54 -31.32 -24.22
N GLN A 10 8.67 -31.00 -23.60
CA GLN A 10 9.84 -31.89 -23.61
C GLN A 10 10.40 -32.23 -22.23
N LEU A 11 10.40 -31.28 -21.29
CA LEU A 11 10.91 -31.53 -19.94
C LEU A 11 9.87 -32.20 -19.03
N GLU A 12 8.61 -31.79 -19.08
CA GLU A 12 7.51 -32.48 -18.36
C GLU A 12 7.47 -33.99 -18.63
N PRO A 13 7.38 -34.48 -19.88
CA PRO A 13 7.34 -35.92 -20.14
C PRO A 13 8.64 -36.65 -19.74
N THR A 14 9.78 -35.96 -19.75
CA THR A 14 11.07 -36.54 -19.32
C THR A 14 11.13 -36.71 -17.81
N ILE A 15 10.64 -35.73 -17.06
CA ILE A 15 10.58 -35.76 -15.59
C ILE A 15 9.59 -36.84 -15.13
N ASP A 16 8.40 -36.88 -15.72
CA ASP A 16 7.39 -37.91 -15.42
C ASP A 16 7.93 -39.31 -15.69
N ARG A 17 8.57 -39.51 -16.84
CA ARG A 17 9.18 -40.80 -17.19
C ARG A 17 10.28 -41.19 -16.21
N THR A 18 11.14 -40.25 -15.81
CA THR A 18 12.23 -40.50 -14.86
C THR A 18 11.68 -40.86 -13.48
N TYR A 19 10.69 -40.10 -13.00
CA TYR A 19 10.00 -40.38 -11.75
C TYR A 19 9.36 -41.77 -11.75
N GLN A 20 8.62 -42.13 -12.81
CA GLN A 20 8.01 -43.45 -12.92
C GLN A 20 9.04 -44.59 -12.95
N ILE A 21 10.21 -44.39 -13.58
CA ILE A 21 11.30 -45.38 -13.58
C ILE A 21 11.87 -45.56 -12.17
N LEU A 22 12.17 -44.47 -11.47
CA LEU A 22 12.74 -44.51 -10.11
C LEU A 22 11.74 -45.08 -9.09
N ASN A 23 10.46 -44.72 -9.22
CA ASN A 23 9.38 -45.25 -8.39
C ASN A 23 9.24 -46.76 -8.55
N ARG A 24 9.26 -47.27 -9.80
CA ARG A 24 9.24 -48.73 -10.07
C ARG A 24 10.47 -49.46 -9.52
N ARG A 25 11.64 -48.81 -9.54
CA ARG A 25 12.89 -49.36 -9.00
C ARG A 25 12.98 -49.29 -7.47
N ARG A 26 11.99 -48.68 -6.79
CA ARG A 26 12.00 -48.41 -5.34
C ARG A 26 13.25 -47.65 -4.88
N GLU A 27 13.81 -46.82 -5.76
CA GLU A 27 14.96 -45.96 -5.44
C GLU A 27 14.52 -44.62 -4.84
N LEU A 28 13.23 -44.30 -4.92
CA LEU A 28 12.64 -43.16 -4.22
C LEU A 28 12.34 -43.55 -2.75
N PRO A 29 12.50 -42.62 -1.80
CA PRO A 29 12.04 -42.84 -0.44
C PRO A 29 10.54 -43.15 -0.42
N PRO A 30 10.07 -44.02 0.51
CA PRO A 30 8.66 -44.33 0.60
C PRO A 30 7.85 -43.05 0.86
N PRO A 31 6.70 -42.86 0.19
CA PRO A 31 5.90 -41.67 0.37
C PRO A 31 5.45 -41.52 1.83
N PRO A 32 5.40 -40.28 2.36
CA PRO A 32 4.84 -39.98 3.68
C PRO A 32 3.43 -40.60 3.85
N ARG A 33 3.02 -40.92 5.09
CA ARG A 33 1.73 -41.57 5.37
C ARG A 33 0.53 -40.86 4.74
N GLU A 34 0.60 -39.53 4.67
CA GLU A 34 -0.43 -38.65 4.10
C GLU A 34 -0.55 -38.77 2.57
N LEU A 35 0.55 -39.13 1.88
CA LEU A 35 0.65 -39.21 0.42
C LEU A 35 0.59 -40.65 -0.12
N GLN A 36 0.29 -41.62 0.74
CA GLN A 36 0.13 -43.01 0.31
C GLN A 36 -1.15 -43.17 -0.52
N ASN A 37 -1.03 -43.80 -1.68
CA ASN A 37 -2.11 -44.02 -2.66
C ASN A 37 -2.69 -42.74 -3.31
N GLN A 38 -1.98 -41.61 -3.23
CA GLN A 38 -2.35 -40.40 -3.99
C GLN A 38 -1.59 -40.34 -5.31
N GLU A 39 -2.26 -39.90 -6.38
CA GLU A 39 -1.59 -39.55 -7.64
C GLU A 39 -0.80 -38.25 -7.44
N LEU A 40 0.52 -38.34 -7.59
CA LEU A 40 1.40 -37.18 -7.49
C LEU A 40 1.46 -36.47 -8.85
N LYS A 41 0.98 -35.23 -8.88
CA LYS A 41 1.19 -34.33 -10.01
C LYS A 41 2.56 -33.66 -9.84
N ILE A 42 3.46 -33.88 -10.79
CA ILE A 42 4.78 -33.25 -10.78
C ILE A 42 4.69 -31.95 -11.55
N GLU A 43 4.89 -30.82 -10.87
CA GLU A 43 4.97 -29.51 -11.50
C GLU A 43 6.44 -29.08 -11.56
N TYR A 44 6.97 -28.89 -12.77
CA TYR A 44 8.34 -28.41 -12.95
C TYR A 44 8.37 -26.89 -12.89
N ILE A 45 8.94 -26.36 -11.80
CA ILE A 45 9.22 -24.93 -11.69
C ILE A 45 10.62 -24.68 -12.27
N SER A 46 10.68 -24.00 -13.41
CA SER A 46 11.96 -23.72 -14.10
C SER A 46 12.83 -22.77 -13.29
N ILE A 47 14.01 -23.24 -12.85
CA ILE A 47 15.02 -22.42 -12.16
C ILE A 47 15.47 -21.23 -13.03
N LEU A 48 15.48 -21.40 -14.36
CA LEU A 48 15.83 -20.33 -15.29
C LEU A 48 14.70 -19.32 -15.44
N ALA A 49 13.44 -19.75 -15.41
CA ALA A 49 12.30 -18.83 -15.38
C ALA A 49 12.24 -18.07 -14.05
N GLN A 50 12.52 -18.73 -12.93
CA GLN A 50 12.71 -18.08 -11.62
C GLN A 50 13.88 -17.09 -11.67
N ALA A 51 15.01 -17.44 -12.28
CA ALA A 51 16.13 -16.54 -12.46
C ALA A 51 15.80 -15.34 -13.35
N GLN A 52 15.01 -15.53 -14.42
CA GLN A 52 14.54 -14.43 -15.29
C GLN A 52 13.58 -13.50 -14.54
N LYS A 53 12.65 -14.06 -13.74
CA LYS A 53 11.79 -13.28 -12.84
C LYS A 53 12.62 -12.49 -11.82
N ALA A 54 13.63 -13.10 -11.22
CA ALA A 54 14.56 -12.44 -10.29
C ALA A 54 15.45 -11.38 -10.96
N VAL A 55 15.72 -11.46 -12.27
CA VAL A 55 16.37 -10.38 -13.01
C VAL A 55 15.39 -9.25 -13.30
N ALA A 56 14.11 -9.57 -13.52
CA ALA A 56 13.06 -8.59 -13.73
C ALA A 56 12.78 -7.75 -12.47
N THR A 57 12.83 -8.32 -11.27
CA THR A 57 12.70 -7.58 -10.00
C THR A 57 13.75 -6.48 -9.86
N GLY A 58 15.00 -6.73 -10.28
CA GLY A 58 16.06 -5.72 -10.28
C GLY A 58 15.84 -4.56 -11.27
N SER A 59 14.97 -4.73 -12.27
CA SER A 59 14.55 -3.63 -13.16
C SER A 59 13.45 -2.78 -12.50
N ILE A 60 12.54 -3.41 -11.74
CA ILE A 60 11.51 -2.72 -10.97
C ILE A 60 12.16 -1.83 -9.90
N GLU A 61 13.09 -2.37 -9.10
CA GLU A 61 13.80 -1.62 -8.06
C GLU A 61 14.54 -0.39 -8.60
N ARG A 62 15.30 -0.56 -9.70
CA ARG A 62 16.00 0.56 -10.35
C ARG A 62 15.04 1.59 -10.92
N GLY A 63 13.89 1.15 -11.45
CA GLY A 63 12.83 2.03 -11.92
C GLY A 63 12.27 2.90 -10.79
N PHE A 64 11.88 2.30 -9.67
CA PHE A 64 11.38 3.02 -8.50
C PHE A 64 12.44 3.94 -7.87
N ALA A 65 13.70 3.51 -7.82
CA ALA A 65 14.79 4.36 -7.35
C ALA A 65 14.97 5.61 -8.25
N PHE A 66 14.89 5.45 -9.57
CA PHE A 66 14.93 6.56 -10.52
C PHE A 66 13.71 7.49 -10.35
N LEU A 67 12.52 6.92 -10.22
CA LEU A 67 11.29 7.67 -9.96
C LEU A 67 11.35 8.49 -8.67
N GLY A 68 11.89 7.93 -7.58
CA GLY A 68 12.08 8.66 -6.32
C GLY A 68 13.05 9.85 -6.44
N GLN A 69 14.06 9.76 -7.31
CA GLN A 69 14.95 10.89 -7.59
C GLN A 69 14.24 11.96 -8.43
N VAL A 70 13.43 11.56 -9.41
CA VAL A 70 12.70 12.49 -10.28
C VAL A 70 11.54 13.17 -9.54
N SER A 71 10.86 12.47 -8.63
CA SER A 71 9.75 13.01 -7.84
C SER A 71 10.16 14.17 -6.93
N ALA A 72 11.44 14.24 -6.54
CA ALA A 72 11.99 15.36 -5.78
C ALA A 72 12.01 16.68 -6.57
N VAL A 73 12.05 16.60 -7.90
CA VAL A 73 12.05 17.77 -8.79
C VAL A 73 10.68 17.99 -9.43
N LYS A 74 9.98 16.90 -9.77
CA LYS A 74 8.65 16.91 -10.37
C LYS A 74 7.77 15.82 -9.75
N PRO A 75 6.92 16.17 -8.77
CA PRO A 75 6.02 15.22 -8.14
C PRO A 75 5.03 14.56 -9.11
N GLU A 76 4.67 15.23 -10.21
CA GLU A 76 3.69 14.73 -11.20
C GLU A 76 4.14 13.43 -11.90
N VAL A 77 5.42 13.07 -11.81
CA VAL A 77 5.93 11.83 -12.42
C VAL A 77 5.43 10.58 -11.69
N LEU A 78 5.01 10.72 -10.43
CA LEU A 78 4.40 9.64 -9.66
C LEU A 78 3.02 9.24 -10.23
N ASP A 79 2.31 10.15 -10.89
CA ASP A 79 0.97 9.88 -11.47
C ASP A 79 1.02 8.91 -12.66
N LYS A 80 2.22 8.66 -13.20
CA LYS A 80 2.41 7.76 -14.35
C LYS A 80 2.64 6.30 -13.92
N VAL A 81 2.81 6.05 -12.62
CA VAL A 81 3.20 4.73 -12.11
C VAL A 81 2.12 4.20 -11.20
N ASP A 82 1.66 2.99 -11.52
CA ASP A 82 0.86 2.20 -10.59
C ASP A 82 1.80 1.53 -9.59
N ALA A 83 1.84 2.07 -8.38
CA ALA A 83 2.68 1.55 -7.32
C ALA A 83 2.15 0.24 -6.75
N ASP A 84 0.83 0.00 -6.81
CA ASP A 84 0.19 -1.17 -6.23
C ASP A 84 0.50 -2.40 -7.12
N GLU A 85 0.21 -2.29 -8.42
CA GLU A 85 0.50 -3.34 -9.40
C GLU A 85 2.01 -3.69 -9.44
N ALA A 86 2.89 -2.68 -9.27
CA ALA A 86 4.32 -2.92 -9.27
C ALA A 86 4.80 -3.72 -8.05
N VAL A 87 4.20 -3.50 -6.88
CA VAL A 87 4.51 -4.25 -5.66
C VAL A 87 4.03 -5.69 -5.79
N ASP A 88 2.84 -5.91 -6.36
CA ASP A 88 2.30 -7.24 -6.57
C ASP A 88 3.13 -8.04 -7.57
N LEU A 89 3.50 -7.45 -8.71
CA LEU A 89 4.40 -8.07 -9.67
C LEU A 89 5.78 -8.37 -9.07
N TYR A 90 6.29 -7.47 -8.23
CA TYR A 90 7.57 -7.67 -7.54
C TYR A 90 7.49 -8.85 -6.55
N PHE A 91 6.41 -8.97 -5.80
CA PHE A 91 6.17 -10.08 -4.86
C PHE A 91 5.90 -11.42 -5.56
N ASP A 92 5.18 -11.44 -6.69
CA ASP A 92 5.04 -12.65 -7.52
C ASP A 92 6.40 -13.12 -8.02
N TYR A 93 7.25 -12.19 -8.48
CA TYR A 93 8.57 -12.54 -9.01
C TYR A 93 9.55 -13.03 -7.93
N LEU A 94 9.40 -12.56 -6.69
CA LEU A 94 10.14 -13.07 -5.54
C LEU A 94 9.56 -14.37 -4.97
N GLY A 95 8.36 -14.77 -5.39
CA GLY A 95 7.68 -15.96 -4.87
C GLY A 95 7.16 -15.79 -3.44
N VAL A 96 6.81 -14.56 -3.06
CA VAL A 96 6.17 -14.29 -1.76
C VAL A 96 4.77 -14.92 -1.77
N PRO A 97 4.40 -15.69 -0.74
CA PRO A 97 3.07 -16.30 -0.70
C PRO A 97 1.99 -15.21 -0.67
N PRO A 98 0.90 -15.35 -1.47
CA PRO A 98 -0.14 -14.32 -1.61
C PRO A 98 -0.88 -14.04 -0.29
N SER A 99 -0.80 -14.95 0.69
CA SER A 99 -1.32 -14.73 2.05
C SER A 99 -0.64 -13.58 2.80
N VAL A 100 0.51 -13.08 2.31
CA VAL A 100 1.25 -11.95 2.89
C VAL A 100 0.87 -10.63 2.21
N VAL A 101 0.28 -10.68 1.01
CA VAL A 101 -0.14 -9.52 0.25
C VAL A 101 -1.54 -9.12 0.73
N VAL A 102 -1.73 -7.85 1.06
CA VAL A 102 -3.03 -7.33 1.48
C VAL A 102 -3.90 -7.20 0.22
N PRO A 103 -5.14 -7.72 0.21
CA PRO A 103 -6.03 -7.59 -0.94
C PRO A 103 -6.36 -6.13 -1.26
N ASP A 104 -6.56 -5.81 -2.54
CA ASP A 104 -6.89 -4.46 -3.02
C ASP A 104 -8.10 -3.85 -2.29
N ASP A 105 -9.11 -4.67 -2.01
CA ASP A 105 -10.33 -4.25 -1.30
C ASP A 105 -10.02 -3.78 0.13
N GLU A 106 -9.10 -4.44 0.82
CA GLU A 106 -8.67 -4.05 2.16
C GLU A 106 -7.77 -2.81 2.12
N VAL A 107 -6.90 -2.68 1.11
CA VAL A 107 -6.07 -1.49 0.88
C VAL A 107 -6.95 -0.26 0.63
N ALA A 108 -8.01 -0.39 -0.18
CA ALA A 108 -8.96 0.67 -0.46
C ALA A 108 -9.67 1.14 0.83
N GLN A 109 -10.17 0.20 1.65
CA GLN A 109 -10.77 0.52 2.95
C GLN A 109 -9.78 1.22 3.90
N LEU A 110 -8.52 0.78 3.92
CA LEU A 110 -7.45 1.41 4.71
C LEU A 110 -7.11 2.82 4.22
N ARG A 111 -7.22 3.09 2.92
CA ARG A 111 -7.03 4.43 2.34
C ARG A 111 -8.20 5.34 2.69
N ASP A 112 -9.43 4.85 2.56
CA ASP A 112 -10.63 5.60 2.93
C ASP A 112 -10.65 5.95 4.42
N ALA A 113 -10.31 4.98 5.28
CA ALA A 113 -10.21 5.20 6.72
C ALA A 113 -9.10 6.22 7.06
N ARG A 114 -7.98 6.21 6.34
CA ARG A 114 -6.92 7.23 6.50
C ARG A 114 -7.37 8.60 6.02
N ALA A 115 -8.02 8.69 4.87
CA ALA A 115 -8.55 9.94 4.32
C ALA A 115 -9.57 10.57 5.27
N GLN A 116 -10.50 9.80 5.81
CA GLN A 116 -11.47 10.27 6.80
C GLN A 116 -10.79 10.77 8.08
N LYS A 117 -9.80 10.03 8.60
CA LYS A 117 -9.03 10.48 9.78
C LYS A 117 -8.26 11.76 9.51
N GLN A 118 -7.70 11.91 8.32
CA GLN A 118 -6.92 13.08 7.94
C GLN A 118 -7.83 14.31 7.79
N GLN A 119 -9.01 14.14 7.19
CA GLN A 119 -10.01 15.20 7.08
C GLN A 119 -10.56 15.62 8.46
N MET A 120 -10.78 14.68 9.38
CA MET A 120 -11.15 15.00 10.75
C MET A 120 -10.03 15.72 11.50
N ALA A 121 -8.77 15.31 11.31
CA ALA A 121 -7.62 15.96 11.91
C ALA A 121 -7.44 17.39 11.40
N GLU A 122 -7.57 17.62 10.09
CA GLU A 122 -7.52 18.96 9.48
C GLU A 122 -8.63 19.87 10.01
N ASN A 123 -9.87 19.35 10.11
CA ASN A 123 -10.99 20.09 10.68
C ASN A 123 -10.79 20.41 12.17
N ALA A 124 -10.25 19.47 12.95
CA ALA A 124 -9.95 19.68 14.36
C ALA A 124 -8.82 20.70 14.55
N GLU A 125 -7.78 20.65 13.70
CA GLU A 125 -6.69 21.62 13.73
C GLU A 125 -7.17 23.02 13.33
N MET A 126 -8.03 23.12 12.31
CA MET A 126 -8.65 24.38 11.90
C MET A 126 -9.56 24.95 13.01
N ALA A 127 -10.38 24.09 13.64
CA ALA A 127 -11.22 24.48 14.77
C ALA A 127 -10.37 24.91 15.99
N ALA A 128 -9.26 24.24 16.27
CA ALA A 128 -8.34 24.60 17.36
C ALA A 128 -7.64 25.94 17.10
N LYS A 129 -7.29 26.26 15.84
CA LYS A 129 -6.74 27.56 15.44
C LYS A 129 -7.78 28.68 15.50
N MET A 130 -9.05 28.38 15.17
CA MET A 130 -10.14 29.37 15.23
C MET A 130 -10.74 29.54 16.63
N ALA A 131 -10.67 28.55 17.50
CA ALA A 131 -11.23 28.59 18.86
C ALA A 131 -10.75 29.79 19.70
N PRO A 132 -9.45 30.14 19.75
CA PRO A 132 -9.01 31.33 20.49
C PRO A 132 -9.45 32.64 19.81
N ALA A 133 -9.56 32.69 18.48
CA ALA A 133 -10.06 33.87 17.76
C ALA A 133 -11.57 34.09 17.98
N ALA A 134 -12.34 33.00 17.97
CA ALA A 134 -13.77 33.01 18.23
C ALA A 134 -14.09 33.31 19.70
N LYS A 135 -13.31 32.74 20.65
CA LYS A 135 -13.42 33.09 22.08
C LYS A 135 -13.08 34.56 22.31
N SER A 136 -11.98 35.06 21.73
CA SER A 136 -11.60 36.47 21.85
C SER A 136 -12.67 37.41 21.28
N GLY A 137 -13.29 37.04 20.15
CA GLY A 137 -14.40 37.81 19.57
C GLY A 137 -15.68 37.76 20.40
N ALA A 138 -16.02 36.60 20.97
CA ALA A 138 -17.18 36.43 21.84
C ALA A 138 -17.00 37.14 23.20
N ASP A 139 -15.81 37.09 23.79
CA ASP A 139 -15.47 37.79 25.02
C ASP A 139 -15.49 39.31 24.80
N ALA A 140 -14.95 39.80 23.67
CA ALA A 140 -15.02 41.21 23.30
C ALA A 140 -16.47 41.68 23.09
N ALA A 141 -17.31 40.87 22.43
CA ALA A 141 -18.73 41.18 22.23
C ALA A 141 -19.52 41.16 23.56
N ALA A 142 -19.22 40.23 24.47
CA ALA A 142 -19.84 40.16 25.79
C ALA A 142 -19.43 41.34 26.69
N VAL A 143 -18.18 41.79 26.62
CA VAL A 143 -17.68 42.98 27.32
C VAL A 143 -18.32 44.25 26.77
N LEU A 144 -18.48 44.37 25.45
CA LEU A 144 -19.17 45.51 24.82
C LEU A 144 -20.68 45.53 25.13
N ALA A 145 -21.34 44.38 25.13
CA ALA A 145 -22.76 44.28 25.47
C ALA A 145 -23.02 44.64 26.94
N SER A 146 -22.19 44.12 27.86
CA SER A 146 -22.29 44.46 29.31
C SER A 146 -21.84 45.89 29.62
N ALA A 147 -20.99 46.50 28.79
CA ALA A 147 -20.67 47.92 28.85
C ALA A 147 -21.80 48.82 28.33
N GLY A 148 -22.63 48.33 27.39
CA GLY A 148 -23.81 49.02 26.86
C GLY A 148 -25.01 49.04 27.82
N GLU A 149 -25.13 48.06 28.71
CA GLU A 149 -26.20 48.03 29.74
C GLU A 149 -25.87 48.87 30.99
N ASN A 150 -24.61 49.28 31.19
CA ASN A 150 -24.21 50.08 32.35
C ASN A 150 -24.17 51.58 32.03
N PRO A 151 -24.94 52.44 32.73
CA PRO A 151 -24.98 53.88 32.47
C PRO A 151 -23.64 54.60 32.73
N ASN A 152 -22.72 53.99 33.50
CA ASN A 152 -21.34 54.47 33.69
C ASN A 152 -20.35 53.93 32.63
N GLY A 153 -20.72 52.89 31.87
CA GLY A 153 -19.90 52.30 30.80
C GLY A 153 -19.91 53.14 29.52
N ALA A 154 -21.07 53.73 29.20
CA ALA A 154 -21.22 54.65 28.05
C ALA A 154 -20.32 55.89 28.16
N ALA A 155 -20.13 56.43 29.37
CA ALA A 155 -19.26 57.58 29.62
C ALA A 155 -17.76 57.25 29.43
N LEU A 156 -17.36 56.01 29.74
CA LEU A 156 -15.98 55.54 29.56
C LEU A 156 -15.66 55.23 28.09
N LEU A 157 -16.63 54.73 27.32
CA LEU A 157 -16.49 54.51 25.88
C LEU A 157 -16.34 55.83 25.10
N GLN A 158 -17.02 56.88 25.54
CA GLN A 158 -16.88 58.23 25.00
C GLN A 158 -15.52 58.87 25.35
N GLN A 159 -14.98 58.57 26.53
CA GLN A 159 -13.67 59.05 26.97
C GLN A 159 -12.51 58.28 26.31
N LEU A 160 -12.74 57.05 25.86
CA LEU A 160 -11.79 56.22 25.12
C LEU A 160 -11.90 56.38 23.59
N GLY A 161 -12.77 57.27 23.10
CA GLY A 161 -12.84 57.66 21.69
C GLY A 161 -13.37 56.57 20.74
N LEU A 162 -14.20 55.65 21.24
CA LEU A 162 -14.78 54.53 20.47
C LEU A 162 -16.30 54.64 20.29
N GLY A 163 -16.86 55.84 20.40
CA GLY A 163 -18.28 56.14 20.15
C GLY A 163 -18.46 57.30 19.18
#